data_AF-A0A0S7BG51-F1
#
_entry.id   AF-A0A0S7BG51-F1
#
_cell.length_a   1.000
_cell.length_b   1.000
_cell.length_c   1.000
_cell.angle_alpha   90.00
_cell.angle_beta   90.00
_cell.angle_gamma   90.00
#
_symmetry.space_group_name_H-M   'P 1'
#
loop_
_entity.id
_entity.type
_entity.pdbx_description
1 polymer ?
#
loop_
_entity_poly.entity_id
_entity_poly.type
_entity_poly.pdbx_seq_one_letter_code
_entity_poly.pdbx_strand_id
1 'polypeptide(L)'
;MAQLTPSELVYLNGEQFAGEPRASRRTRLLHSGREVHLAQLVQAALASALLANLQTGTLLLSQREHSRWFGLVKKEILSVEPTGKSADWPAQTLEADVLAAAGSSDVHKESGDLARLIYVWLKTSYDDPFAEVVTRIQNGLAARGLLNVIEERKLLSVKRSYAVPPETLALAQDIKSIQNMLEQFQVARPQLWPLLLETIKKAVMLRQGLRETDLMDVEKGPPGEA
;
A
#
# COMPACT_ATOMS: atom_id res chain seq x y z
N MET A 1 -25.09 -1.11 0.53
CA MET A 1 -24.86 0.12 1.33
C MET A 1 -23.46 0.61 1.01
N ALA A 2 -23.26 1.92 0.91
CA ALA A 2 -21.92 2.48 0.69
C ALA A 2 -21.08 2.30 1.96
N GLN A 3 -19.88 1.75 1.84
CA GLN A 3 -18.99 1.45 2.96
C GLN A 3 -17.56 1.87 2.61
N LEU A 4 -16.89 2.49 3.57
CA LEU A 4 -15.45 2.75 3.54
C LEU A 4 -14.70 1.56 4.10
N THR A 5 -13.63 1.18 3.41
CA THR A 5 -12.68 0.16 3.87
C THR A 5 -11.65 0.75 4.83
N PRO A 6 -10.94 -0.08 5.62
CA PRO A 6 -9.91 0.38 6.55
C PRO A 6 -8.88 1.32 5.92
N SER A 7 -8.37 0.98 4.74
CA SER A 7 -7.38 1.80 4.03
C SER A 7 -7.91 3.17 3.59
N GLU A 8 -9.20 3.24 3.26
CA GLU A 8 -9.88 4.48 2.90
C GLU A 8 -10.18 5.34 4.11
N LEU A 9 -10.53 4.73 5.24
CA LEU A 9 -10.67 5.42 6.52
C LEU A 9 -9.33 6.04 6.95
N VAL A 10 -8.22 5.31 6.78
CA VAL A 10 -6.87 5.84 7.01
C VAL A 10 -6.57 7.01 6.08
N TYR A 11 -6.91 6.88 4.79
CA TYR A 11 -6.67 7.95 3.81
C TYR A 11 -7.45 9.24 4.14
N LEU A 12 -8.75 9.12 4.45
CA LEU A 12 -9.62 10.26 4.72
C LEU A 12 -9.31 10.96 6.05
N ASN A 13 -8.73 10.22 7.01
CA ASN A 13 -8.32 10.72 8.33
C ASN A 13 -6.79 10.77 8.47
N GLY A 14 -6.07 11.04 7.38
CA GLY A 14 -4.62 10.90 7.30
C GLY A 14 -3.83 11.65 8.38
N GLU A 15 -4.37 12.72 8.95
CA GLU A 15 -3.77 13.46 10.06
C GLU A 15 -3.66 12.66 11.37
N GLN A 16 -4.43 11.58 11.52
CA GLN A 16 -4.39 10.68 12.68
C GLN A 16 -3.38 9.53 12.48
N PHE A 17 -2.97 9.27 11.24
CA PHE A 17 -2.18 8.10 10.86
C PHE A 17 -0.81 8.43 10.26
N ALA A 18 -0.58 9.69 9.88
CA ALA A 18 0.67 10.18 9.33
C ALA A 18 1.14 11.43 10.09
N GLY A 19 2.44 11.48 10.35
CA GLY A 19 3.06 12.62 11.01
C GLY A 19 3.19 13.84 10.10
N GLU A 20 3.83 14.88 10.65
CA GLU A 20 4.06 16.12 9.94
C GLU A 20 4.90 15.91 8.66
N PRO A 21 4.57 16.66 7.59
CA PRO A 21 5.27 16.54 6.33
C PRO A 21 6.75 16.94 6.47
N ARG A 22 7.64 16.14 5.90
CA ARG A 22 9.03 16.55 5.64
C ARG A 22 9.13 17.19 4.26
N ALA A 23 10.11 18.08 4.07
CA ALA A 23 10.22 18.99 2.93
C ALA A 23 10.08 18.36 1.53
N SER A 24 10.35 17.07 1.35
CA SER A 24 10.35 16.40 0.04
C SER A 24 9.25 15.37 -0.22
N ARG A 25 8.37 15.02 0.75
CA ARG A 25 7.30 14.01 0.54
C ARG A 25 6.04 14.33 1.35
N ARG A 26 5.23 15.24 0.82
CA ARG A 26 3.97 15.71 1.42
C ARG A 26 2.80 15.53 0.49
N THR A 27 1.62 15.32 1.07
CA THR A 27 0.36 15.32 0.32
C THR A 27 -0.69 16.11 1.09
N ARG A 28 -1.62 16.74 0.36
CA ARG A 28 -2.75 17.47 0.93
C ARG A 28 -3.95 16.53 1.03
N LEU A 29 -4.53 16.43 2.22
CA LEU A 29 -5.74 15.64 2.45
C LEU A 29 -6.97 16.33 1.85
N LEU A 30 -7.87 15.54 1.24
CA LEU A 30 -9.04 16.08 0.56
C LEU A 30 -10.06 16.70 1.51
N HIS A 31 -10.23 16.12 2.70
CA HIS A 31 -11.22 16.59 3.67
C HIS A 31 -10.76 17.85 4.41
N SER A 32 -9.59 17.79 5.05
CA SER A 32 -9.13 18.83 5.97
C SER A 32 -8.24 19.89 5.32
N GLY A 33 -7.75 19.64 4.09
CA GLY A 33 -6.76 20.51 3.43
C GLY A 33 -5.39 20.53 4.10
N ARG A 34 -5.18 19.76 5.19
CA ARG A 34 -3.91 19.65 5.90
C ARG A 34 -2.90 18.89 5.07
N GLU A 35 -1.63 19.24 5.24
CA GLU A 35 -0.52 18.48 4.66
C GLU A 35 -0.01 17.44 5.66
N VAL A 36 0.24 16.23 5.17
CA VAL A 36 0.79 15.11 5.97
C VAL A 36 1.96 14.44 5.25
N HIS A 37 2.75 13.65 5.98
CA HIS A 37 3.84 12.88 5.41
C HIS A 37 3.33 11.76 4.49
N LEU A 38 3.53 11.93 3.17
CA LEU A 38 2.95 11.04 2.14
C LEU A 38 3.35 9.57 2.34
N ALA A 39 4.63 9.29 2.60
CA ALA A 39 5.07 7.90 2.76
C ALA A 39 4.45 7.22 3.99
N GLN A 40 4.28 7.93 5.10
CA GLN A 40 3.66 7.37 6.31
C GLN A 40 2.17 7.12 6.11
N LEU A 41 1.47 8.01 5.39
CA LEU A 41 0.08 7.80 5.01
C LEU A 41 -0.10 6.52 4.18
N VAL A 42 0.75 6.33 3.17
CA VAL A 42 0.73 5.13 2.33
C VAL A 42 1.09 3.86 3.12
N GLN A 43 2.08 3.93 4.01
CA GLN A 43 2.43 2.82 4.89
C GLN A 43 1.24 2.42 5.77
N ALA A 44 0.56 3.39 6.38
CA ALA A 44 -0.61 3.13 7.21
C ALA A 44 -1.80 2.59 6.40
N ALA A 45 -2.05 3.11 5.20
CA ALA A 45 -3.13 2.64 4.32
C ALA A 45 -2.90 1.20 3.85
N LEU A 46 -1.68 0.85 3.41
CA LEU A 46 -1.35 -0.52 3.01
C LEU A 46 -1.31 -1.47 4.21
N ALA A 47 -0.79 -1.02 5.36
CA ALA A 47 -0.78 -1.83 6.58
C ALA A 47 -2.22 -2.14 7.05
N SER A 48 -3.11 -1.14 7.08
CA SER A 48 -4.52 -1.36 7.44
C SER A 48 -5.23 -2.30 6.47
N ALA A 49 -5.00 -2.19 5.16
CA ALA A 49 -5.55 -3.12 4.16
C ALA A 49 -5.08 -4.57 4.38
N LEU A 50 -3.79 -4.75 4.68
CA LEU A 50 -3.23 -6.07 5.00
C LEU A 50 -3.84 -6.63 6.29
N LEU A 51 -3.84 -5.85 7.37
CA LEU A 51 -4.35 -6.28 8.67
C LEU A 51 -5.86 -6.59 8.64
N ALA A 52 -6.64 -5.86 7.85
CA ALA A 52 -8.06 -6.15 7.65
C ALA A 52 -8.28 -7.53 7.02
N ASN A 53 -7.45 -7.88 6.03
CA ASN A 53 -7.44 -9.22 5.45
C ASN A 53 -6.96 -10.29 6.44
N LEU A 54 -6.02 -9.97 7.35
CA LEU A 54 -5.64 -10.89 8.43
C LEU A 54 -6.78 -11.11 9.43
N GLN A 55 -7.49 -10.06 9.83
CA GLN A 55 -8.61 -10.14 10.78
C GLN A 55 -9.79 -10.94 10.22
N THR A 56 -10.07 -10.81 8.93
CA THR A 56 -11.09 -11.62 8.23
C THR A 56 -10.60 -13.05 7.95
N GLY A 57 -9.32 -13.33 8.17
CA GLY A 57 -8.70 -14.63 7.95
C GLY A 57 -8.54 -15.00 6.48
N THR A 58 -8.64 -14.03 5.55
CA THR A 58 -8.40 -14.24 4.11
C THR A 58 -6.92 -14.31 3.78
N LEU A 59 -6.07 -13.67 4.58
CA LEU A 59 -4.62 -13.74 4.50
C LEU A 59 -4.02 -14.27 5.81
N LEU A 60 -2.85 -14.88 5.70
CA LEU A 60 -1.97 -15.22 6.83
C LEU A 60 -0.64 -14.47 6.68
N LEU A 61 -0.12 -13.98 7.80
CA LEU A 61 1.19 -13.32 7.87
C LEU A 61 2.15 -14.18 8.70
N SER A 62 3.25 -14.59 8.07
CA SER A 62 4.35 -15.32 8.70
C SER A 62 5.69 -14.62 8.47
N GLN A 63 6.62 -14.78 9.41
CA GLN A 63 8.02 -14.40 9.23
C GLN A 63 8.77 -15.63 8.73
N ARG A 64 9.51 -15.49 7.63
CA ARG A 64 10.29 -16.58 7.03
C ARG A 64 11.72 -16.14 6.77
N GLU A 65 12.65 -17.09 6.80
CA GLU A 65 14.00 -16.87 6.29
C GLU A 65 14.03 -17.20 4.80
N HIS A 66 14.45 -16.25 3.98
CA HIS A 66 14.75 -16.49 2.58
C HIS A 66 16.27 -16.52 2.39
N SER A 67 16.80 -17.65 1.93
CA SER A 67 18.22 -17.76 1.60
C SER A 67 18.45 -17.31 0.17
N ARG A 68 19.36 -16.37 -0.02
CA ARG A 68 19.92 -16.01 -1.33
C ARG A 68 21.35 -16.55 -1.43
N TRP A 69 21.73 -16.98 -2.64
CA TRP A 69 23.02 -17.60 -2.97
C TRP A 69 23.38 -18.84 -2.14
N PHE A 70 22.77 -19.99 -2.47
CA PHE A 70 23.19 -21.31 -1.96
C PHE A 70 23.40 -21.39 -0.43
N GLY A 71 22.58 -20.70 0.39
CA GLY A 71 22.70 -20.77 1.85
C GLY A 71 23.52 -19.66 2.50
N LEU A 72 24.26 -18.84 1.74
CA LEU A 72 25.26 -17.93 2.30
C LEU A 72 24.68 -16.64 2.89
N VAL A 73 23.55 -16.15 2.37
CA VAL A 73 22.88 -14.96 2.91
C VAL A 73 21.45 -15.30 3.29
N LYS A 74 21.15 -15.26 4.58
CA LYS A 74 19.79 -15.38 5.10
C LYS A 74 19.20 -13.98 5.28
N LYS A 75 18.05 -13.73 4.69
CA LYS A 75 17.28 -12.51 4.90
C LYS A 75 15.92 -12.88 5.46
N GLU A 76 15.56 -12.28 6.59
CA GLU A 76 14.21 -12.37 7.09
C GLU A 76 13.25 -11.60 6.17
N ILE A 77 12.16 -12.25 5.80
CA ILE A 77 11.09 -11.69 4.98
C ILE A 77 9.75 -11.88 5.67
N LEU A 78 8.82 -10.98 5.37
CA LEU A 78 7.41 -11.14 5.70
C LEU A 78 6.73 -11.85 4.55
N SER A 79 6.12 -12.99 4.83
CA SER A 79 5.36 -13.78 3.87
C SER A 79 3.87 -13.63 4.15
N VAL A 80 3.10 -13.32 3.11
CA VAL A 80 1.65 -13.17 3.09
C VAL A 80 1.06 -14.20 2.13
N GLU A 81 0.18 -15.05 2.66
CA GLU A 81 -0.42 -16.14 1.89
C GLU A 81 -1.95 -16.10 1.97
N PRO A 82 -2.66 -16.31 0.85
CA PRO A 82 -4.11 -16.44 0.86
C PRO A 82 -4.55 -17.77 1.49
N THR A 83 -5.63 -17.74 2.26
CA THR A 83 -6.18 -18.94 2.93
C THR A 83 -7.24 -19.65 2.10
N GLY A 84 -7.65 -19.07 0.97
CA GLY A 84 -8.82 -19.51 0.21
C GLY A 84 -10.16 -19.04 0.79
N LYS A 85 -10.18 -18.39 1.96
CA LYS A 85 -11.39 -17.70 2.45
C LYS A 85 -11.64 -16.43 1.64
N SER A 86 -12.92 -16.14 1.39
CA SER A 86 -13.35 -14.89 0.78
C SER A 86 -13.71 -13.86 1.85
N ALA A 87 -13.49 -12.59 1.52
CA ALA A 87 -14.08 -11.45 2.23
C ALA A 87 -14.81 -10.58 1.21
N ASP A 88 -15.89 -9.94 1.65
CA ASP A 88 -16.74 -9.10 0.81
C ASP A 88 -16.17 -7.67 0.69
N TRP A 89 -14.87 -7.56 0.40
CA TRP A 89 -14.25 -6.27 0.14
C TRP A 89 -14.80 -5.68 -1.16
N PRO A 90 -15.25 -4.42 -1.17
CA PRO A 90 -15.64 -3.76 -2.41
C PRO A 90 -14.49 -3.78 -3.42
N ALA A 91 -14.79 -4.03 -4.70
CA ALA A 91 -13.79 -3.93 -5.75
C ALA A 91 -13.14 -2.53 -5.78
N GLN A 92 -11.91 -2.43 -6.29
CA GLN A 92 -11.14 -1.18 -6.37
C GLN A 92 -10.78 -0.58 -5.00
N THR A 93 -10.67 -1.42 -3.98
CA THR A 93 -10.14 -1.07 -2.66
C THR A 93 -8.77 -1.72 -2.48
N LEU A 94 -7.91 -1.17 -1.61
CA LEU A 94 -6.61 -1.79 -1.35
C LEU A 94 -6.77 -3.19 -0.77
N GLU A 95 -7.79 -3.42 0.07
CA GLU A 95 -8.11 -4.70 0.68
C GLU A 95 -8.39 -5.78 -0.38
N ALA A 96 -9.26 -5.47 -1.34
CA ALA A 96 -9.58 -6.38 -2.44
C ALA A 96 -8.37 -6.60 -3.35
N ASP A 97 -7.66 -5.53 -3.70
CA ASP A 97 -6.54 -5.59 -4.63
C ASP A 97 -5.32 -6.35 -4.05
N VAL A 98 -5.01 -6.14 -2.77
CA VAL A 98 -3.93 -6.84 -2.05
C VAL A 98 -4.25 -8.33 -1.93
N LEU A 99 -5.50 -8.69 -1.60
CA LEU A 99 -5.93 -10.07 -1.56
C LEU A 99 -5.81 -10.75 -2.93
N ALA A 100 -6.24 -10.07 -4.00
CA ALA A 100 -6.10 -10.56 -5.37
C ALA A 100 -4.62 -10.73 -5.77
N ALA A 101 -3.76 -9.76 -5.40
CA ALA A 101 -2.31 -9.83 -5.67
C ALA A 101 -1.64 -10.99 -4.92
N ALA A 102 -2.03 -11.26 -3.67
CA ALA A 102 -1.55 -12.40 -2.90
C ALA A 102 -1.88 -13.73 -3.58
N GLY A 103 -3.03 -13.82 -4.24
CA GLY A 103 -3.47 -14.97 -5.05
C GLY A 103 -2.69 -15.20 -6.35
N SER A 104 -1.84 -14.26 -6.77
CA SER A 104 -1.14 -14.36 -8.04
C SER A 104 0.02 -15.36 -8.02
N SER A 105 0.26 -16.02 -9.16
CA SER A 105 1.33 -17.02 -9.28
C SER A 105 2.73 -16.43 -9.07
N ASP A 106 2.94 -15.16 -9.41
CA ASP A 106 4.22 -14.45 -9.22
C ASP A 106 4.56 -14.24 -7.74
N VAL A 107 3.55 -14.09 -6.88
CA VAL A 107 3.74 -13.93 -5.43
C VAL A 107 3.92 -15.30 -4.77
N HIS A 108 3.21 -16.32 -5.24
CA HIS A 108 3.35 -17.70 -4.73
C HIS A 108 4.74 -18.29 -4.98
N LYS A 109 5.33 -18.05 -6.16
CA LYS A 109 6.68 -18.54 -6.51
C LYS A 109 7.78 -18.02 -5.57
N GLU A 110 7.58 -16.83 -5.02
CA GLU A 110 8.49 -16.17 -4.07
C GLU A 110 8.05 -16.40 -2.61
N SER A 111 7.37 -17.52 -2.33
CA SER A 111 6.93 -17.90 -1.00
C SER A 111 6.09 -16.83 -0.29
N GLY A 112 5.30 -16.05 -1.04
CA GLY A 112 4.42 -15.03 -0.49
C GLY A 112 5.12 -13.75 -0.04
N ASP A 113 6.35 -13.45 -0.47
CA ASP A 113 7.07 -12.23 -0.06
C ASP A 113 6.20 -10.96 -0.20
N LEU A 114 5.94 -10.28 0.92
CA LEU A 114 5.14 -9.07 0.98
C LEU A 114 5.70 -7.95 0.08
N ALA A 115 7.03 -7.84 -0.01
CA ALA A 115 7.64 -6.86 -0.89
C ALA A 115 7.33 -7.15 -2.35
N ARG A 116 7.34 -8.44 -2.74
CA ARG A 116 6.96 -8.89 -4.07
C ARG A 116 5.47 -8.66 -4.33
N LEU A 117 4.61 -8.91 -3.35
CA LEU A 117 3.17 -8.65 -3.45
C LEU A 117 2.91 -7.19 -3.82
N ILE A 118 3.46 -6.24 -3.04
CA ILE A 118 3.26 -4.80 -3.28
C ILE A 118 3.86 -4.39 -4.62
N TYR A 119 5.03 -4.93 -4.96
CA TYR A 119 5.67 -4.70 -6.25
C TYR A 119 4.76 -5.16 -7.41
N VAL A 120 4.25 -6.39 -7.37
CA VAL A 120 3.35 -6.95 -8.41
C VAL A 120 2.05 -6.15 -8.47
N TRP A 121 1.46 -5.79 -7.33
CA TRP A 121 0.24 -4.99 -7.28
C TRP A 121 0.41 -3.61 -7.95
N LEU A 122 1.55 -2.94 -7.75
CA LEU A 122 1.85 -1.67 -8.42
C LEU A 122 2.08 -1.83 -9.94
N LYS A 123 2.43 -3.02 -10.43
CA LYS A 123 2.60 -3.42 -11.85
C LYS A 123 3.71 -2.71 -12.63
N THR A 124 3.81 -1.40 -12.56
CA THR A 124 4.73 -0.56 -13.35
C THR A 124 5.53 0.38 -12.44
N SER A 125 6.56 1.01 -13.00
CA SER A 125 7.32 2.09 -12.36
C SER A 125 6.59 3.43 -12.49
N TYR A 126 6.88 4.33 -11.55
CA TYR A 126 6.28 5.65 -11.41
C TYR A 126 7.35 6.67 -11.00
N ASP A 127 7.13 7.94 -11.33
CA ASP A 127 7.99 9.03 -10.83
C ASP A 127 7.87 9.19 -9.31
N ASP A 128 6.63 9.10 -8.80
CA ASP A 128 6.31 9.01 -7.38
C ASP A 128 5.32 7.84 -7.13
N PRO A 129 5.82 6.64 -6.80
CA PRO A 129 4.96 5.50 -6.54
C PRO A 129 4.12 5.64 -5.27
N PHE A 130 4.47 6.54 -4.33
CA PHE A 130 3.63 6.78 -3.16
C PHE A 130 2.42 7.63 -3.53
N ALA A 131 2.61 8.64 -4.38
CA ALA A 131 1.50 9.42 -4.92
C ALA A 131 0.53 8.53 -5.71
N GLU A 132 1.06 7.57 -6.48
CA GLU A 132 0.23 6.59 -7.19
C GLU A 132 -0.67 5.77 -6.26
N VAL A 133 -0.17 5.30 -5.11
CA VAL A 133 -1.02 4.58 -4.15
C VAL A 133 -2.20 5.44 -3.71
N VAL A 134 -1.96 6.72 -3.40
CA VAL A 134 -3.03 7.67 -3.06
C VAL A 134 -4.00 7.86 -4.23
N THR A 135 -3.49 7.99 -5.45
CA THR A 135 -4.32 8.11 -6.65
C THR A 135 -5.21 6.89 -6.85
N ARG A 136 -4.73 5.68 -6.60
CA ARG A 136 -5.55 4.47 -6.67
C ARG A 136 -6.68 4.46 -5.64
N ILE A 137 -6.40 4.85 -4.40
CA ILE A 137 -7.43 5.00 -3.35
C ILE A 137 -8.50 6.01 -3.79
N GLN A 138 -8.07 7.18 -4.27
CA GLN A 138 -9.00 8.22 -4.76
C GLN A 138 -9.85 7.73 -5.94
N ASN A 139 -9.23 7.04 -6.91
CA ASN A 139 -9.93 6.48 -8.06
C ASN A 139 -10.95 5.42 -7.63
N GLY A 140 -10.61 4.56 -6.67
CA GLY A 140 -11.50 3.55 -6.11
C GLY A 140 -12.70 4.16 -5.39
N LEU A 141 -12.46 5.18 -4.55
CA LEU A 141 -13.54 5.94 -3.91
C LEU A 141 -14.44 6.62 -4.94
N ALA A 142 -13.85 7.30 -5.93
CA ALA A 142 -14.61 7.99 -6.99
C ALA A 142 -15.44 7.01 -7.84
N ALA A 143 -14.88 5.87 -8.23
CA ALA A 143 -15.59 4.85 -9.00
C ALA A 143 -16.77 4.25 -8.24
N ARG A 144 -16.70 4.23 -6.90
CA ARG A 144 -17.80 3.81 -6.01
C ARG A 144 -18.73 4.94 -5.60
N GLY A 145 -18.59 6.15 -6.16
CA GLY A 145 -19.44 7.30 -5.88
C GLY A 145 -19.19 7.95 -4.51
N LEU A 146 -18.04 7.68 -3.88
CA LEU A 146 -17.64 8.23 -2.57
C LEU A 146 -16.79 9.50 -2.69
N LEU A 147 -16.42 9.90 -3.91
CA LEU A 147 -15.82 11.20 -4.19
C LEU A 147 -16.52 11.84 -5.38
N ASN A 148 -16.71 13.15 -5.29
CA ASN A 148 -17.11 13.96 -6.43
C ASN A 148 -15.89 14.20 -7.31
N VAL A 149 -15.99 13.85 -8.60
CA VAL A 149 -14.95 14.11 -9.59
C VAL A 149 -15.16 15.49 -10.17
N ILE A 150 -14.16 16.35 -10.07
CA ILE A 150 -14.16 17.69 -10.64
C ILE A 150 -13.17 17.68 -11.81
N GLU A 151 -13.67 17.92 -13.01
CA GLU A 151 -12.84 18.00 -14.21
C GLU A 151 -12.71 19.44 -14.70
N GLU A 152 -11.50 19.99 -14.61
CA GLU A 152 -11.16 21.27 -15.21
C GLU A 152 -10.54 21.02 -16.59
N ARG A 153 -11.29 21.34 -17.65
CA ARG A 153 -10.76 21.29 -19.02
C ARG A 153 -9.95 22.55 -19.31
N LYS A 154 -8.66 22.37 -19.57
CA LYS A 154 -7.76 23.39 -20.12
C LYS A 154 -7.52 23.12 -21.60
N LEU A 155 -6.99 24.12 -22.31
CA LEU A 155 -6.83 24.09 -23.77
C LEU A 155 -6.10 22.83 -24.31
N LEU A 156 -5.18 22.25 -23.53
CA LEU A 156 -4.37 21.08 -23.91
C LEU A 156 -4.42 19.93 -22.89
N SER A 157 -5.19 20.04 -21.81
CA SER A 157 -5.21 19.03 -20.75
C SER A 157 -6.50 19.04 -19.95
N VAL A 158 -6.89 17.87 -19.44
CA VAL A 158 -7.95 17.76 -18.43
C VAL A 158 -7.27 17.57 -17.09
N LYS A 159 -7.52 18.50 -16.16
CA LYS A 159 -7.09 18.36 -14.77
C LYS A 159 -8.25 17.77 -13.98
N ARG A 160 -8.04 16.59 -13.41
CA ARG A 160 -8.99 15.95 -12.49
C ARG A 160 -8.63 16.28 -11.05
N SER A 161 -9.62 16.68 -10.26
CA SER A 161 -9.53 16.82 -8.81
C SER A 161 -10.72 16.13 -8.15
N TYR A 162 -10.66 15.98 -6.83
CA TYR A 162 -11.66 15.26 -6.06
C TYR A 162 -12.16 16.12 -4.91
N ALA A 163 -13.43 15.98 -4.56
CA ALA A 163 -14.02 16.54 -3.35
C ALA A 163 -14.75 15.45 -2.57
N VAL A 164 -14.62 15.49 -1.23
CA VAL A 164 -15.30 14.54 -0.34
C VAL A 164 -16.72 15.06 -0.05
N PRO A 165 -17.78 14.35 -0.50
CA PRO A 165 -19.15 14.78 -0.22
C PRO A 165 -19.51 14.53 1.26
N PRO A 166 -20.48 15.27 1.85
CA PRO A 166 -20.84 15.16 3.25
C PRO A 166 -21.22 13.74 3.70
N GLU A 167 -21.84 12.96 2.82
CA GLU A 167 -22.24 11.57 3.08
C GLU A 167 -21.01 10.68 3.31
N THR A 168 -19.94 10.90 2.55
CA THR A 168 -18.68 10.16 2.73
C THR A 168 -17.96 10.60 4.00
N LEU A 169 -18.04 11.89 4.35
CA LEU A 169 -17.50 12.38 5.62
C LEU A 169 -18.22 11.78 6.83
N ALA A 170 -19.53 11.57 6.73
CA ALA A 170 -20.30 10.90 7.78
C ALA A 170 -19.85 9.44 7.98
N LEU A 171 -19.51 8.74 6.89
CA LEU A 171 -18.95 7.38 6.96
C LEU A 171 -17.54 7.35 7.57
N ALA A 172 -16.78 8.44 7.45
CA ALA A 172 -15.39 8.51 7.87
C ALA A 172 -15.17 8.84 9.37
N GLN A 173 -16.25 9.00 10.15
CA GLN A 173 -16.18 9.45 11.55
C GLN A 173 -15.66 8.39 12.53
N ASP A 174 -15.98 7.11 12.32
CA ASP A 174 -15.56 6.03 13.23
C ASP A 174 -14.27 5.36 12.76
N ILE A 175 -13.14 5.92 13.22
CA ILE A 175 -11.80 5.36 12.97
C ILE A 175 -11.29 4.51 14.14
N LYS A 176 -12.04 4.38 15.24
CA LYS A 176 -11.55 3.73 16.46
C LYS A 176 -11.28 2.25 16.24
N SER A 177 -12.11 1.59 15.43
CA SER A 177 -11.90 0.20 15.03
C SER A 177 -10.55 0.00 14.32
N ILE A 178 -10.15 0.96 13.47
CA ILE A 178 -8.90 0.91 12.71
C ILE A 178 -7.71 1.20 13.62
N GLN A 179 -7.82 2.20 14.49
CA GLN A 179 -6.80 2.49 15.51
C GLN A 179 -6.55 1.27 16.40
N ASN A 180 -7.63 0.66 16.92
CA ASN A 180 -7.54 -0.55 17.73
C ASN A 180 -6.89 -1.71 16.96
N MET A 181 -7.23 -1.92 15.68
CA MET A 181 -6.62 -2.97 14.87
C MET A 181 -5.11 -2.78 14.74
N LEU A 182 -4.66 -1.55 14.44
CA LEU A 182 -3.24 -1.23 14.30
C LEU A 182 -2.51 -1.35 15.65
N GLU A 183 -3.05 -0.80 16.72
CA GLU A 183 -2.49 -0.91 18.08
C GLU A 183 -2.42 -2.35 18.55
N GLN A 184 -3.48 -3.14 18.38
CA GLN A 184 -3.49 -4.55 18.78
C GLN A 184 -2.40 -5.34 18.06
N PHE A 185 -2.19 -5.09 16.77
CA PHE A 185 -1.11 -5.73 16.03
C PHE A 185 0.27 -5.28 16.55
N GLN A 186 0.45 -3.99 16.79
CA GLN A 186 1.69 -3.44 17.34
C GLN A 186 2.01 -4.00 18.74
N VAL A 187 1.02 -4.16 19.60
CA VAL A 187 1.19 -4.72 20.95
C VAL A 187 1.43 -6.23 20.91
N ALA A 188 0.68 -6.97 20.06
CA ALA A 188 0.80 -8.42 19.99
C ALA A 188 2.06 -8.89 19.27
N ARG A 189 2.58 -8.10 18.31
CA ARG A 189 3.72 -8.44 17.45
C ARG A 189 4.68 -7.24 17.30
N PRO A 190 5.26 -6.72 18.40
CA PRO A 190 6.03 -5.46 18.41
C PRO A 190 7.26 -5.48 17.51
N GLN A 191 7.88 -6.64 17.31
CA GLN A 191 9.02 -6.83 16.41
C GLN A 191 8.61 -6.82 14.92
N LEU A 192 7.38 -7.25 14.60
CA LEU A 192 6.91 -7.32 13.21
C LEU A 192 6.38 -5.98 12.71
N TRP A 193 5.90 -5.11 13.61
CA TRP A 193 5.38 -3.80 13.23
C TRP A 193 6.39 -2.91 12.47
N PRO A 194 7.59 -2.62 13.01
CA PRO A 194 8.58 -1.82 12.28
C PRO A 194 9.04 -2.52 11.00
N LEU A 195 9.18 -3.85 11.01
CA LEU A 195 9.54 -4.63 9.83
C LEU A 195 8.47 -4.53 8.74
N LEU A 196 7.19 -4.59 9.10
CA LEU A 196 6.05 -4.44 8.20
C LEU A 196 6.07 -3.08 7.51
N LEU A 197 6.14 -2.00 8.30
CA LEU A 197 6.14 -0.65 7.77
C LEU A 197 7.35 -0.41 6.86
N GLU A 198 8.55 -0.84 7.26
CA GLU A 198 9.75 -0.67 6.44
C GLU A 198 9.71 -1.52 5.17
N THR A 199 9.15 -2.74 5.23
CA THR A 199 8.94 -3.60 4.06
C THR A 199 8.00 -2.94 3.07
N ILE A 200 6.86 -2.41 3.53
CA ILE A 200 5.91 -1.67 2.69
C ILE A 200 6.60 -0.49 2.01
N LYS A 201 7.29 0.35 2.78
CA LYS A 201 7.98 1.53 2.26
C LYS A 201 9.00 1.17 1.20
N LYS A 202 9.89 0.19 1.47
CA LYS A 202 10.89 -0.27 0.51
C LYS A 202 10.24 -0.83 -0.75
N ALA A 203 9.18 -1.63 -0.61
CA ALA A 203 8.48 -2.23 -1.74
C ALA A 203 7.83 -1.19 -2.66
N VAL A 204 7.20 -0.15 -2.09
CA VAL A 204 6.69 0.99 -2.88
C VAL A 204 7.84 1.74 -3.54
N MET A 205 8.95 1.99 -2.83
CA MET A 205 10.14 2.66 -3.39
C MET A 205 10.77 1.89 -4.55
N LEU A 206 10.68 0.56 -4.61
CA LEU A 206 11.20 -0.24 -5.73
C LEU A 206 10.50 0.06 -7.07
N ARG A 207 9.34 0.74 -7.05
CA ARG A 207 8.65 1.23 -8.24
C ARG A 207 9.01 2.67 -8.60
N GLN A 208 9.93 3.30 -7.88
CA GLN A 208 10.39 4.64 -8.21
C GLN A 208 11.39 4.57 -9.37
N GLY A 209 11.03 5.14 -10.52
CA GLY A 209 11.99 5.56 -11.55
C GLY A 209 13.04 4.55 -12.02
N LEU A 210 12.72 3.27 -12.24
CA LEU A 210 13.59 2.42 -13.07
C LEU A 210 13.57 2.97 -14.51
N ARG A 211 14.58 3.76 -14.87
CA ARG A 211 15.05 3.80 -16.25
C ARG A 211 15.60 2.41 -16.55
N GLU A 212 15.25 1.88 -17.71
CA GLU A 212 15.64 0.55 -18.20
C GLU A 212 17.17 0.29 -18.19
N THR A 213 17.98 1.33 -17.99
CA THR A 213 19.45 1.32 -17.96
C THR A 213 20.07 0.71 -16.70
N ASP A 214 19.37 0.65 -15.56
CA ASP A 214 19.99 0.24 -14.29
C ASP A 214 20.00 -1.30 -14.07
N LEU A 215 19.45 -2.07 -15.01
CA LEU A 215 19.52 -3.54 -15.02
C LEU A 215 20.79 -4.08 -15.70
N MET A 216 21.51 -3.26 -16.50
CA MET A 216 22.69 -3.73 -17.24
C MET A 216 23.99 -3.80 -16.40
N ASP A 217 24.00 -3.25 -15.18
CA ASP A 217 25.19 -3.28 -14.30
C ASP A 217 25.17 -4.42 -13.26
N VAL A 218 24.15 -5.30 -13.29
CA VAL A 218 24.09 -6.48 -12.40
C VAL A 218 24.58 -7.77 -13.10
N GLU A 219 24.79 -7.76 -14.43
CA GLU A 219 25.25 -8.93 -15.19
C GLU A 219 26.75 -8.96 -15.54
N LYS A 220 27.54 -7.95 -15.16
CA LYS A 220 29.00 -8.06 -15.29
C LYS A 220 29.58 -8.83 -14.10
N GLY A 221 29.56 -10.16 -14.22
CA GLY A 221 30.39 -11.04 -13.40
C GLY A 221 31.86 -10.62 -13.44
N PRO A 222 32.66 -10.96 -12.41
CA PRO A 222 34.07 -10.62 -12.40
C PRO A 222 34.75 -11.23 -13.64
N PRO A 223 35.66 -10.50 -14.32
CA PRO A 223 36.42 -11.06 -15.41
C PRO A 223 37.21 -12.25 -14.88
N GLY A 224 37.07 -13.40 -15.55
CA GLY A 224 37.85 -14.58 -15.24
C GLY A 224 39.34 -14.25 -15.33
N GLU A 225 40.06 -14.45 -14.23
CA GLU A 225 41.51 -14.47 -14.25
C GLU A 225 41.96 -15.82 -14.82
N ALA A 226 42.72 -15.71 -15.91
CA ALA A 226 43.45 -16.80 -16.56
C ALA A 226 44.72 -17.16 -15.80
#